data_AF-A0A6B3FLJ8-F1
#
_entry.id   AF-A0A6B3FLJ8-F1
#
_cell.length_a   1.000
_cell.length_b   1.000
_cell.length_c   1.000
_cell.angle_alpha   90.00
_cell.angle_beta   90.00
_cell.angle_gamma   90.00
#
_symmetry.space_group_name_H-M   'P 1'
#
loop_
_entity.id
_entity.type
_entity.pdbx_description
1 polymer ?
#
loop_
_entity_poly.entity_id
_entity_poly.type
_entity_poly.pdbx_seq_one_letter_code
_entity_poly.pdbx_strand_id
1 'polypeptide(L)'
;MATLPNPLRSPAAAGLELPPGRLVDDTVDGTWTEPLLWYGDESASPGSWAAMRASGRPVGLLPVLIDGGMRTQWPERWDLAPARTTYAGDHDAEDVLSESWEAYADDELNDAPADWPGLAPVPAEAGPDTPDGLAAEVADQLTGMDFSPAGMRAGLVPARRSADIPAAIGWSGPLNHENDVARLCAVLRSWEDRFGARVVVLGFDTMIVSVSRPPTTPAEAEALAAEHFAFCPDNIQQSTLNTLQAYAEKALFKQETWAFWWD
;
A
#
# COMPACT_ATOMS: atom_id res chain seq x y z
N MET A 1 10.12 19.52 5.42
CA MET A 1 9.48 18.90 4.23
C MET A 1 10.56 18.51 3.25
N ALA A 2 10.85 17.23 3.12
CA ALA A 2 11.64 16.73 2.01
C ALA A 2 10.84 16.97 0.72
N THR A 3 11.38 17.77 -0.21
CA THR A 3 10.76 18.00 -1.52
C THR A 3 10.67 16.69 -2.28
N LEU A 4 9.48 16.41 -2.85
CA LEU A 4 9.27 15.24 -3.72
C LEU A 4 10.27 15.28 -4.89
N PRO A 5 10.78 14.13 -5.36
CA PRO A 5 11.92 14.10 -6.28
C PRO A 5 11.66 14.76 -7.64
N ASN A 6 10.40 14.87 -8.07
CA ASN A 6 10.03 15.54 -9.31
C ASN A 6 8.51 15.81 -9.35
N PRO A 7 8.04 17.04 -9.59
CA PRO A 7 6.62 17.33 -9.61
C PRO A 7 5.92 16.89 -10.91
N LEU A 8 4.70 16.36 -10.77
CA LEU A 8 3.82 15.99 -11.89
C LEU A 8 3.34 17.17 -12.74
N ARG A 9 3.74 18.42 -12.42
CA ARG A 9 3.49 19.59 -13.28
C ARG A 9 4.30 19.60 -14.56
N SER A 10 5.38 18.81 -14.63
CA SER A 10 6.33 18.84 -15.73
C SER A 10 6.55 17.51 -16.49
N PRO A 11 5.58 16.55 -16.59
CA PRO A 11 5.88 15.22 -17.11
C PRO A 11 6.35 15.29 -18.56
N ALA A 12 5.66 16.08 -19.40
CA ALA A 12 6.05 16.31 -20.79
C ALA A 12 7.42 17.01 -20.91
N ALA A 13 7.74 17.94 -20.02
CA ALA A 13 9.07 18.57 -19.98
C ALA A 13 10.16 17.60 -19.51
N ALA A 14 9.79 16.57 -18.75
CA ALA A 14 10.63 15.45 -18.36
C ALA A 14 10.63 14.30 -19.40
N GLY A 15 10.00 14.49 -20.57
CA GLY A 15 9.95 13.51 -21.66
C GLY A 15 8.95 12.36 -21.45
N LEU A 16 8.04 12.48 -20.48
CA LEU A 16 6.98 11.52 -20.21
C LEU A 16 5.68 11.97 -20.91
N GLU A 17 5.26 11.21 -21.93
CA GLU A 17 3.93 11.34 -22.52
C GLU A 17 2.94 10.50 -21.72
N LEU A 18 2.05 11.17 -20.99
CA LEU A 18 0.98 10.51 -20.24
C LEU A 18 -0.21 10.23 -21.18
N PRO A 19 -0.82 9.02 -21.11
CA PRO A 19 -2.10 8.75 -21.76
C PRO A 19 -3.21 9.72 -21.29
N PRO A 20 -4.38 9.73 -21.96
CA PRO A 20 -5.56 10.40 -21.44
C PRO A 20 -5.86 9.97 -20.00
N GLY A 21 -6.06 10.95 -19.14
CA GLY A 21 -6.23 10.74 -17.71
C GLY A 21 -6.30 12.06 -16.97
N ARG A 22 -6.28 11.95 -15.65
CA ARG A 22 -6.56 13.05 -14.73
C ARG A 22 -5.37 13.29 -13.81
N LEU A 23 -5.08 14.56 -13.62
CA LEU A 23 -4.14 15.04 -12.61
C LEU A 23 -4.98 15.42 -11.39
N VAL A 24 -4.62 14.88 -10.24
CA VAL A 24 -5.37 15.08 -8.99
C VAL A 24 -4.56 16.02 -8.11
N ASP A 25 -5.10 17.20 -7.87
CA ASP A 25 -4.56 18.22 -6.97
C ASP A 25 -5.57 18.71 -5.93
N ASP A 26 -6.81 18.23 -5.95
CA ASP A 26 -7.82 18.53 -4.93
C ASP A 26 -7.51 17.79 -3.62
N THR A 27 -7.53 18.52 -2.51
CA THR A 27 -7.28 18.02 -1.15
C THR A 27 -8.31 18.58 -0.17
N VAL A 28 -8.38 18.02 1.04
CA VAL A 28 -9.26 18.54 2.12
C VAL A 28 -8.92 19.97 2.54
N ASP A 29 -7.69 20.41 2.31
CA ASP A 29 -7.19 21.74 2.65
C ASP A 29 -7.19 22.70 1.42
N GLY A 30 -7.84 22.30 0.33
CA GLY A 30 -7.93 23.05 -0.93
C GLY A 30 -7.05 22.48 -2.05
N THR A 31 -6.85 23.26 -3.12
CA THR A 31 -6.03 22.80 -4.25
C THR A 31 -4.54 22.80 -3.89
N TRP A 32 -3.88 21.66 -4.07
CA TRP A 32 -2.45 21.48 -3.85
C TRP A 32 -1.63 22.23 -4.90
N THR A 33 -0.42 22.64 -4.50
CA THR A 33 0.45 23.38 -5.41
C THR A 33 0.99 22.52 -6.53
N GLU A 34 0.89 21.19 -6.51
CA GLU A 34 1.33 20.29 -7.58
C GLU A 34 0.37 19.10 -7.65
N PRO A 35 0.16 18.44 -8.81
CA PRO A 35 -0.62 17.21 -8.80
C PRO A 35 0.05 16.15 -7.93
N LEU A 36 -0.75 15.54 -7.06
CA LEU A 36 -0.34 14.46 -6.15
C LEU A 36 -0.20 13.15 -6.91
N LEU A 37 -1.08 12.91 -7.88
CA LEU A 37 -1.03 11.76 -8.76
C LEU A 37 -1.61 12.06 -10.13
N TRP A 38 -1.24 11.22 -11.10
CA TRP A 38 -1.96 11.05 -12.35
C TRP A 38 -2.62 9.67 -12.35
N TYR A 39 -3.82 9.55 -12.92
CA TYR A 39 -4.40 8.23 -13.25
C TYR A 39 -5.18 8.27 -14.57
N GLY A 40 -5.17 7.16 -15.31
CA GLY A 40 -5.76 7.04 -16.64
C GLY A 40 -7.30 7.08 -16.62
N ASP A 41 -7.91 7.50 -17.74
CA ASP A 41 -9.37 7.48 -17.88
C ASP A 41 -9.93 6.07 -18.16
N GLU A 42 -9.13 5.21 -18.77
CA GLU A 42 -9.48 3.84 -19.15
C GLU A 42 -9.03 2.81 -18.10
N SER A 43 -9.71 1.66 -18.08
CA SER A 43 -9.28 0.53 -17.27
C SER A 43 -7.89 0.04 -17.70
N ALA A 44 -7.06 -0.27 -16.72
CA ALA A 44 -5.78 -0.92 -16.93
C ALA A 44 -5.97 -2.32 -17.51
N SER A 45 -5.08 -2.70 -18.40
CA SER A 45 -4.96 -4.06 -18.96
C SER A 45 -3.66 -4.72 -18.51
N PRO A 46 -3.51 -6.04 -18.63
CA PRO A 46 -2.24 -6.71 -18.39
C PRO A 46 -1.08 -6.05 -19.15
N GLY A 47 0.03 -5.79 -18.45
CA GLY A 47 1.20 -5.06 -18.91
C GLY A 47 1.18 -3.57 -18.57
N SER A 48 0.04 -2.99 -18.16
CA SER A 48 -0.08 -1.55 -17.88
C SER A 48 0.84 -1.11 -16.75
N TRP A 49 0.89 -1.87 -15.65
CA TRP A 49 1.73 -1.54 -14.49
C TRP A 49 3.22 -1.56 -14.85
N ALA A 50 3.66 -2.59 -15.58
CA ALA A 50 5.05 -2.73 -16.04
C ALA A 50 5.45 -1.58 -17.00
N ALA A 51 4.57 -1.21 -17.92
CA ALA A 51 4.80 -0.09 -18.84
C ALA A 51 4.94 1.25 -18.08
N MET A 52 4.06 1.50 -17.10
CA MET A 52 4.12 2.67 -16.23
C MET A 52 5.39 2.70 -15.38
N ARG A 53 5.82 1.54 -14.86
CA ARG A 53 7.08 1.40 -14.13
C ARG A 53 8.27 1.83 -14.99
N ALA A 54 8.33 1.34 -16.22
CA ALA A 54 9.43 1.61 -17.14
C ALA A 54 9.50 3.08 -17.56
N SER A 55 8.36 3.72 -17.81
CA SER A 55 8.30 5.13 -18.24
C SER A 55 8.41 6.12 -17.08
N GLY A 56 7.86 5.79 -15.91
CA GLY A 56 7.86 6.66 -14.72
C GLY A 56 9.18 6.67 -13.96
N ARG A 57 9.89 5.54 -13.90
CA ARG A 57 11.13 5.40 -13.10
C ARG A 57 12.20 6.46 -13.41
N PRO A 58 12.54 6.77 -14.68
CA PRO A 58 13.57 7.76 -15.00
C PRO A 58 13.25 9.17 -14.49
N VAL A 59 11.96 9.47 -14.25
CA VAL A 59 11.47 10.79 -13.85
C VAL A 59 10.96 10.84 -12.41
N GLY A 60 11.22 9.79 -11.62
CA GLY A 60 10.86 9.76 -10.19
C GLY A 60 9.38 9.48 -9.90
N LEU A 61 8.68 8.83 -10.82
CA LEU A 61 7.29 8.41 -10.64
C LEU A 61 7.20 6.89 -10.47
N LEU A 62 6.34 6.45 -9.57
CA LEU A 62 6.07 5.04 -9.30
C LEU A 62 4.65 4.66 -9.70
N PRO A 63 4.47 3.46 -10.28
CA PRO A 63 3.16 2.98 -10.68
C PRO A 63 2.34 2.52 -9.48
N VAL A 64 1.03 2.71 -9.59
CA VAL A 64 0.02 2.12 -8.70
C VAL A 64 -1.27 1.93 -9.50
N LEU A 65 -2.00 0.86 -9.25
CA LEU A 65 -3.36 0.71 -9.77
C LEU A 65 -4.33 1.41 -8.81
N ILE A 66 -5.21 2.23 -9.37
CA ILE A 66 -6.27 2.94 -8.65
C ILE A 66 -7.55 2.14 -8.79
N ASP A 67 -8.07 1.64 -7.68
CA ASP A 67 -9.33 0.91 -7.60
C ASP A 67 -10.48 1.85 -7.21
N GLY A 68 -11.49 1.98 -8.08
CA GLY A 68 -12.69 2.75 -7.79
C GLY A 68 -13.68 2.02 -6.87
N GLY A 69 -13.46 0.73 -6.62
CA GLY A 69 -14.29 -0.13 -5.78
C GLY A 69 -15.77 -0.18 -6.19
N MET A 70 -16.61 -0.65 -5.27
CA MET A 70 -18.07 -0.77 -5.48
C MET A 70 -18.77 0.58 -5.68
N ARG A 71 -18.19 1.65 -5.14
CA ARG A 71 -18.80 3.00 -5.12
C ARG A 71 -18.31 3.90 -6.25
N THR A 72 -17.43 3.41 -7.14
CA THR A 72 -16.77 4.22 -8.17
C THR A 72 -16.16 5.50 -7.58
N GLN A 73 -15.55 5.36 -6.39
CA GLN A 73 -14.95 6.47 -5.66
C GLN A 73 -13.51 6.59 -6.11
N TRP A 74 -13.25 7.59 -6.96
CA TRP A 74 -11.93 7.89 -7.51
C TRP A 74 -11.18 8.90 -6.63
N PRO A 75 -9.86 9.08 -6.83
CA PRO A 75 -9.00 9.87 -5.94
C PRO A 75 -9.46 11.31 -5.66
N GLU A 76 -10.21 11.94 -6.56
CA GLU A 76 -10.79 13.27 -6.33
C GLU A 76 -11.83 13.30 -5.19
N ARG A 77 -12.28 12.13 -4.73
CA ARG A 77 -13.23 11.94 -3.63
C ARG A 77 -12.64 11.16 -2.46
N TRP A 78 -11.32 11.02 -2.41
CA TRP A 78 -10.63 10.30 -1.33
C TRP A 78 -10.22 11.22 -0.18
N ASP A 79 -10.61 12.49 -0.19
CA ASP A 79 -10.28 13.43 0.89
C ASP A 79 -8.77 13.43 1.24
N LEU A 80 -7.94 13.45 0.19
CA LEU A 80 -6.48 13.47 0.29
C LEU A 80 -6.00 14.64 1.18
N ALA A 81 -5.04 14.38 2.06
CA ALA A 81 -4.58 15.32 3.08
C ALA A 81 -3.04 15.43 3.20
N PRO A 82 -2.29 15.70 2.12
CA PRO A 82 -0.82 15.70 2.13
C PRO A 82 -0.20 16.73 3.09
N ALA A 83 -0.89 17.82 3.43
CA ALA A 83 -0.41 18.78 4.44
C ALA A 83 -0.43 18.23 5.88
N ARG A 84 -1.23 17.20 6.13
CA ARG A 84 -1.42 16.57 7.45
C ARG A 84 -0.59 15.30 7.59
N THR A 85 0.11 14.90 6.54
CA THR A 85 0.97 13.71 6.50
C THR A 85 2.41 14.11 6.81
N THR A 86 3.01 13.44 7.77
CA THR A 86 4.43 13.67 8.11
C THR A 86 5.35 12.90 7.16
N TYR A 87 6.66 12.91 7.41
CA TYR A 87 7.59 12.13 6.60
C TYR A 87 7.75 10.72 7.17
N ALA A 88 7.51 9.70 6.35
CA ALA A 88 7.57 8.29 6.76
C ALA A 88 8.95 7.83 7.29
N GLY A 89 10.03 8.60 7.08
CA GLY A 89 11.34 8.29 7.64
C GLY A 89 11.59 8.85 9.04
N ASP A 90 10.65 9.63 9.57
CA ASP A 90 10.71 10.16 10.92
C ASP A 90 10.06 9.20 11.94
N HIS A 91 9.49 8.08 11.48
CA HIS A 91 8.85 7.06 12.33
C HIS A 91 9.60 5.74 12.26
N ASP A 92 9.61 5.01 13.38
CA ASP A 92 10.10 3.64 13.45
C ASP A 92 8.94 2.64 13.29
N ALA A 93 9.17 1.57 12.52
CA ALA A 93 8.12 0.60 12.22
C ALA A 93 7.72 -0.25 13.44
N GLU A 94 8.66 -0.59 14.31
CA GLU A 94 8.39 -1.38 15.52
C GLU A 94 7.62 -0.54 16.54
N ASP A 95 8.02 0.72 16.72
CA ASP A 95 7.30 1.65 17.61
C ASP A 95 5.83 1.78 17.17
N VAL A 96 5.59 2.06 15.88
CA VAL A 96 4.22 2.17 15.33
C VAL A 96 3.40 0.90 15.56
N LEU A 97 3.96 -0.28 15.26
CA LEU A 97 3.24 -1.56 15.43
C LEU A 97 3.00 -1.89 16.91
N SER A 98 3.96 -1.62 17.79
CA SER A 98 3.80 -1.86 19.22
C SER A 98 2.72 -0.97 19.84
N GLU A 99 2.68 0.33 19.48
CA GLU A 99 1.63 1.26 19.92
C GLU A 99 0.24 0.82 19.45
N SER A 100 0.12 0.40 18.19
CA SER A 100 -1.15 -0.14 17.67
C SER A 100 -1.54 -1.46 18.33
N TRP A 101 -0.58 -2.35 18.61
CA TRP A 101 -0.84 -3.59 19.35
C TRP A 101 -1.40 -3.32 20.73
N GLU A 102 -0.75 -2.45 21.51
CA GLU A 102 -1.21 -2.04 22.84
C GLU A 102 -2.61 -1.41 22.82
N ALA A 103 -2.96 -0.71 21.74
CA ALA A 103 -4.26 -0.08 21.59
C ALA A 103 -5.41 -1.06 21.30
N TYR A 104 -5.16 -2.16 20.60
CA TYR A 104 -6.23 -3.02 20.05
C TYR A 104 -6.18 -4.47 20.51
N ALA A 105 -5.02 -5.05 20.82
CA ALA A 105 -4.89 -6.50 20.99
C ALA A 105 -5.71 -7.06 22.15
N ASP A 106 -5.72 -6.37 23.29
CA ASP A 106 -6.45 -6.81 24.50
C ASP A 106 -7.97 -6.85 24.30
N ASP A 107 -8.52 -5.91 23.53
CA ASP A 107 -9.97 -5.79 23.32
C ASP A 107 -10.48 -6.67 22.17
N GLU A 108 -9.62 -6.97 21.20
CA GLU A 108 -10.06 -7.45 19.89
C GLU A 108 -9.54 -8.84 19.50
N LEU A 109 -8.51 -9.33 20.18
CA LEU A 109 -8.00 -10.69 19.99
C LEU A 109 -8.31 -11.55 21.21
N ASN A 110 -8.97 -12.68 20.96
CA ASN A 110 -9.12 -13.69 22.00
C ASN A 110 -7.75 -14.34 22.29
N ASP A 111 -7.36 -14.39 23.56
CA ASP A 111 -6.13 -15.02 24.05
C ASP A 111 -4.84 -14.45 23.44
N ALA A 112 -4.83 -13.16 23.05
CA ALA A 112 -3.60 -12.51 22.62
C ALA A 112 -2.56 -12.39 23.76
N PRO A 113 -1.26 -12.45 23.43
CA PRO A 113 -0.22 -12.00 24.35
C PRO A 113 -0.48 -10.54 24.75
N ALA A 114 -0.40 -10.25 26.05
CA ALA A 114 -0.54 -8.88 26.55
C ALA A 114 0.59 -7.97 26.02
N ASP A 115 1.80 -8.52 25.86
CA ASP A 115 2.96 -7.79 25.36
C ASP A 115 3.12 -7.98 23.84
N TRP A 116 3.58 -6.93 23.15
CA TRP A 116 3.92 -6.97 21.73
C TRP A 116 4.96 -8.08 21.44
N PRO A 117 4.68 -9.04 20.52
CA PRO A 117 5.58 -10.15 20.22
C PRO A 117 6.87 -9.78 19.45
N GLY A 118 7.01 -8.53 19.00
CA GLY A 118 8.15 -8.08 18.20
C GLY A 118 7.94 -8.25 16.69
N LEU A 119 8.85 -7.65 15.91
CA LEU A 119 8.85 -7.80 14.46
C LEU A 119 9.12 -9.26 14.02
N ALA A 120 8.35 -9.73 13.05
CA ALA A 120 8.53 -10.98 12.36
C ALA A 120 9.94 -11.09 11.74
N PRO A 121 10.58 -12.26 11.83
CA PRO A 121 11.88 -12.48 11.24
C PRO A 121 11.81 -12.38 9.72
N VAL A 122 12.92 -11.97 9.11
CA VAL A 122 13.09 -12.02 7.66
C VAL A 122 13.12 -13.50 7.23
N PRO A 123 12.23 -13.97 6.34
CA PRO A 123 12.17 -15.38 5.96
C PRO A 123 13.50 -15.86 5.39
N ALA A 124 13.95 -17.09 5.67
CA ALA A 124 15.29 -17.51 5.22
C ALA A 124 15.39 -17.67 3.69
N GLU A 125 14.33 -18.16 3.05
CA GLU A 125 14.26 -18.36 1.60
C GLU A 125 14.26 -17.01 0.87
N ALA A 126 15.11 -16.87 -0.16
CA ALA A 126 15.15 -15.64 -0.96
C ALA A 126 13.96 -15.63 -1.93
N GLY A 127 13.32 -14.47 -2.06
CA GLY A 127 12.30 -14.23 -3.08
C GLY A 127 12.89 -14.19 -4.49
N PRO A 128 12.06 -14.07 -5.55
CA PRO A 128 12.54 -13.85 -6.90
C PRO A 128 13.43 -12.60 -6.97
N ASP A 129 14.44 -12.63 -7.84
CA ASP A 129 15.49 -11.61 -7.95
C ASP A 129 14.99 -10.20 -8.32
N THR A 130 13.69 -10.05 -8.63
CA THR A 130 13.06 -8.76 -8.98
C THR A 130 11.71 -8.56 -8.29
N PRO A 131 11.64 -7.91 -7.12
CA PRO A 131 10.37 -7.57 -6.47
C PRO A 131 9.44 -6.75 -7.38
N ASP A 132 10.00 -5.84 -8.19
CA ASP A 132 9.24 -5.06 -9.17
C ASP A 132 8.67 -5.94 -10.31
N GLY A 133 9.32 -7.07 -10.63
CA GLY A 133 8.83 -8.02 -11.61
C GLY A 133 7.62 -8.80 -11.10
N LEU A 134 7.69 -9.29 -9.86
CA LEU A 134 6.55 -9.94 -9.21
C LEU A 134 5.38 -8.98 -9.03
N ALA A 135 5.64 -7.73 -8.64
CA ALA A 135 4.61 -6.70 -8.54
C ALA A 135 3.85 -6.49 -9.86
N ALA A 136 4.57 -6.52 -10.99
CA ALA A 136 3.96 -6.46 -12.31
C ALA A 136 3.10 -7.70 -12.61
N GLU A 137 3.57 -8.90 -12.27
CA GLU A 137 2.80 -10.14 -12.46
C GLU A 137 1.53 -10.16 -11.62
N VAL A 138 1.59 -9.72 -10.35
CA VAL A 138 0.42 -9.55 -9.48
C VAL A 138 -0.55 -8.52 -10.06
N ALA A 139 -0.05 -7.39 -10.57
CA ALA A 139 -0.90 -6.39 -11.23
C ALA A 139 -1.61 -6.94 -12.48
N ASP A 140 -0.93 -7.76 -13.28
CA ASP A 140 -1.49 -8.40 -14.48
C ASP A 140 -2.58 -9.41 -14.11
N GLN A 141 -2.37 -10.18 -13.05
CA GLN A 141 -3.39 -11.09 -12.51
C GLN A 141 -4.63 -10.32 -12.04
N LEU A 142 -4.45 -9.25 -11.27
CA LEU A 142 -5.55 -8.45 -10.73
C LEU A 142 -6.39 -7.77 -11.82
N THR A 143 -5.73 -7.25 -12.86
CA THR A 143 -6.41 -6.63 -14.01
C THR A 143 -7.05 -7.65 -14.95
N GLY A 144 -6.52 -8.88 -15.04
CA GLY A 144 -7.08 -9.94 -15.88
C GLY A 144 -8.28 -10.69 -15.27
N MET A 145 -8.49 -10.58 -13.96
CA MET A 145 -9.55 -11.29 -13.23
C MET A 145 -10.78 -10.42 -12.92
N ASP A 146 -10.83 -9.16 -13.36
CA ASP A 146 -11.93 -8.21 -13.12
C ASP A 146 -12.38 -8.14 -11.64
N PHE A 147 -11.42 -8.14 -10.70
CA PHE A 147 -11.71 -8.12 -9.26
C PHE A 147 -12.50 -6.88 -8.79
N SER A 148 -12.40 -5.77 -9.53
CA SER A 148 -13.13 -4.55 -9.23
C SER A 148 -14.25 -4.32 -10.24
N PRO A 149 -15.51 -4.15 -9.80
CA PRO A 149 -16.62 -3.84 -10.70
C PRO A 149 -16.47 -2.52 -11.45
N ALA A 150 -15.75 -1.56 -10.86
CA ALA A 150 -15.43 -0.28 -11.50
C ALA A 150 -14.20 -0.37 -12.44
N GLY A 151 -13.52 -1.52 -12.44
CA GLY A 151 -12.19 -1.69 -13.01
C GLY A 151 -11.12 -0.99 -12.19
N MET A 152 -9.87 -1.38 -12.45
CA MET A 152 -8.69 -0.69 -11.92
C MET A 152 -8.11 0.20 -13.02
N ARG A 153 -7.57 1.36 -12.66
CA ARG A 153 -6.95 2.30 -13.60
C ARG A 153 -5.48 2.47 -13.30
N ALA A 154 -4.65 2.62 -14.33
CA ALA A 154 -3.23 2.84 -14.12
C ALA A 154 -2.97 4.24 -13.56
N GLY A 155 -2.08 4.36 -12.58
CA GLY A 155 -1.70 5.62 -11.95
C GLY A 155 -0.20 5.76 -11.77
N LEU A 156 0.25 7.01 -11.64
CA LEU A 156 1.62 7.40 -11.34
C LEU A 156 1.65 8.39 -10.18
N VAL A 157 2.52 8.13 -9.22
CA VAL A 157 2.70 8.95 -8.02
C VAL A 157 4.18 9.37 -7.89
N PRO A 158 4.48 10.66 -7.59
CA PRO A 158 5.82 11.09 -7.22
C PRO A 158 6.22 10.45 -5.89
N ALA A 159 7.09 9.46 -5.94
CA ALA A 159 7.55 8.75 -4.75
C ALA A 159 8.96 8.18 -4.97
N ARG A 160 9.72 8.07 -3.87
CA ARG A 160 11.08 7.50 -3.90
C ARG A 160 11.08 5.99 -3.77
N ARG A 161 10.06 5.46 -3.10
CA ARG A 161 9.87 4.06 -2.72
C ARG A 161 8.40 3.70 -2.90
N SER A 162 8.12 2.43 -3.18
CA SER A 162 6.73 1.98 -3.35
C SER A 162 5.95 2.13 -2.05
N ALA A 163 6.60 1.88 -0.91
CA ALA A 163 6.05 2.10 0.42
C ALA A 163 5.64 3.56 0.72
N ASP A 164 6.19 4.54 -0.01
CA ASP A 164 5.92 5.97 0.22
C ASP A 164 4.70 6.48 -0.54
N ILE A 165 4.14 5.68 -1.45
CA ILE A 165 3.02 6.09 -2.32
C ILE A 165 1.83 6.64 -1.51
N PRO A 166 1.35 5.98 -0.43
CA PRO A 166 0.22 6.48 0.33
C PRO A 166 0.51 7.83 1.00
N ALA A 167 1.68 7.99 1.61
CA ALA A 167 2.08 9.24 2.24
C ALA A 167 2.32 10.37 1.24
N ALA A 168 2.84 10.06 0.05
CA ALA A 168 3.08 11.07 -1.00
C ALA A 168 1.81 11.77 -1.47
N ILE A 169 0.67 11.08 -1.43
CA ILE A 169 -0.64 11.62 -1.81
C ILE A 169 -1.49 12.02 -0.60
N GLY A 170 -1.02 11.79 0.63
CA GLY A 170 -1.80 11.99 1.85
C GLY A 170 -3.07 11.15 1.89
N TRP A 171 -2.96 9.86 1.52
CA TRP A 171 -4.07 8.91 1.50
C TRP A 171 -4.69 8.75 2.90
N SER A 172 -6.03 8.76 2.97
CA SER A 172 -6.78 8.74 4.22
C SER A 172 -7.63 7.49 4.42
N GLY A 173 -7.35 6.39 3.71
CA GLY A 173 -8.10 5.14 3.89
C GLY A 173 -8.14 4.66 5.36
N PRO A 174 -7.00 4.64 6.07
CA PRO A 174 -6.92 4.18 7.47
C PRO A 174 -7.45 5.17 8.53
N LEU A 175 -8.19 6.22 8.15
CA LEU A 175 -8.48 7.39 9.02
C LEU A 175 -9.12 7.05 10.37
N ASN A 176 -9.87 5.96 10.47
CA ASN A 176 -10.49 5.52 11.73
C ASN A 176 -9.50 4.89 12.72
N HIS A 177 -8.30 4.52 12.25
CA HIS A 177 -7.24 3.91 13.05
C HIS A 177 -5.99 4.79 13.13
N GLU A 178 -5.62 5.48 12.05
CA GLU A 178 -4.43 6.32 11.96
C GLU A 178 -4.70 7.58 11.13
N ASN A 179 -4.43 8.74 11.72
CA ASN A 179 -4.63 10.04 11.07
C ASN A 179 -3.40 10.50 10.26
N ASP A 180 -2.22 9.92 10.53
CA ASP A 180 -0.97 10.17 9.82
C ASP A 180 -0.48 8.92 9.09
N VAL A 181 -0.90 8.76 7.84
CA VAL A 181 -0.57 7.60 6.99
C VAL A 181 0.94 7.40 6.79
N ALA A 182 1.78 8.39 7.10
CA ALA A 182 3.23 8.25 7.07
C ALA A 182 3.75 7.20 8.07
N ARG A 183 3.03 6.99 9.19
CA ARG A 183 3.35 5.97 10.20
C ARG A 183 3.18 4.56 9.63
N LEU A 184 2.07 4.31 8.93
CA LEU A 184 1.85 3.07 8.17
C LEU A 184 2.90 2.92 7.05
N CYS A 185 3.29 4.00 6.39
CA CYS A 185 4.35 3.95 5.37
C CYS A 185 5.72 3.55 5.97
N ALA A 186 6.01 3.84 7.24
CA ALA A 186 7.21 3.35 7.91
C ALA A 186 7.19 1.82 8.06
N VAL A 187 6.04 1.24 8.40
CA VAL A 187 5.83 -0.22 8.40
C VAL A 187 6.00 -0.81 7.00
N LEU A 188 5.36 -0.20 5.99
CA LEU A 188 5.50 -0.59 4.58
C LEU A 188 6.96 -0.54 4.11
N ARG A 189 7.76 0.44 4.55
CA ARG A 189 9.21 0.50 4.24
C ARG A 189 9.95 -0.66 4.86
N SER A 190 9.65 -0.98 6.11
CA SER A 190 10.23 -2.16 6.77
C SER A 190 9.87 -3.43 6.02
N TRP A 191 8.64 -3.55 5.50
CA TRP A 191 8.24 -4.69 4.67
C TRP A 191 8.84 -4.67 3.27
N GLU A 192 9.06 -3.50 2.68
CA GLU A 192 9.78 -3.33 1.43
C GLU A 192 11.23 -3.84 1.57
N ASP A 193 11.87 -3.57 2.70
CA ASP A 193 13.24 -4.02 2.97
C ASP A 193 13.32 -5.50 3.41
N ARG A 194 12.36 -6.00 4.23
CA ARG A 194 12.35 -7.37 4.77
C ARG A 194 11.75 -8.42 3.83
N PHE A 195 10.64 -8.08 3.19
CA PHE A 195 9.84 -9.02 2.38
C PHE A 195 9.84 -8.67 0.88
N GLY A 196 10.46 -7.56 0.50
CA GLY A 196 10.40 -7.03 -0.87
C GLY A 196 8.99 -6.58 -1.25
N ALA A 197 8.24 -6.06 -0.29
CA ALA A 197 6.88 -5.58 -0.49
C ALA A 197 6.81 -4.43 -1.51
N ARG A 198 5.76 -4.39 -2.33
CA ARG A 198 5.38 -3.27 -3.20
C ARG A 198 3.90 -3.01 -3.09
N VAL A 199 3.51 -1.76 -2.87
CA VAL A 199 2.11 -1.30 -3.01
C VAL A 199 1.75 -1.36 -4.49
N VAL A 200 0.80 -2.21 -4.84
CA VAL A 200 0.34 -2.45 -6.22
C VAL A 200 -0.99 -1.76 -6.48
N VAL A 201 -1.93 -1.84 -5.53
CA VAL A 201 -3.26 -1.24 -5.65
C VAL A 201 -3.55 -0.34 -4.46
N LEU A 202 -4.19 0.80 -4.72
CA LEU A 202 -4.87 1.62 -3.74
C LEU A 202 -6.33 1.82 -4.16
N GLY A 203 -7.25 1.64 -3.21
CA GLY A 203 -8.63 2.09 -3.30
C GLY A 203 -8.89 3.23 -2.32
N PHE A 204 -10.17 3.51 -2.07
CA PHE A 204 -10.57 4.52 -1.08
C PHE A 204 -10.02 4.19 0.31
N ASP A 205 -10.23 2.95 0.75
CA ASP A 205 -9.91 2.40 2.07
C ASP A 205 -9.27 1.00 1.96
N THR A 206 -8.84 0.61 0.75
CA THR A 206 -8.21 -0.68 0.47
C THR A 206 -6.79 -0.53 -0.07
N MET A 207 -5.95 -1.52 0.21
CA MET A 207 -4.60 -1.61 -0.33
C MET A 207 -4.28 -3.05 -0.70
N ILE A 208 -3.59 -3.25 -1.82
CA ILE A 208 -2.99 -4.55 -2.17
C ILE A 208 -1.48 -4.38 -2.32
N VAL A 209 -0.76 -5.28 -1.66
CA VAL A 209 0.70 -5.33 -1.63
C VAL A 209 1.16 -6.65 -2.23
N SER A 210 2.08 -6.59 -3.20
CA SER A 210 2.81 -7.78 -3.67
C SER A 210 4.04 -8.02 -2.81
N VAL A 211 4.40 -9.29 -2.60
CA VAL A 211 5.48 -9.68 -1.69
C VAL A 211 6.36 -10.75 -2.29
N SER A 212 7.62 -10.38 -2.53
CA SER A 212 8.60 -11.29 -3.13
C SER A 212 9.08 -12.39 -2.20
N ARG A 213 9.06 -12.16 -0.89
CA ARG A 213 9.64 -13.09 0.09
C ARG A 213 8.59 -13.46 1.15
N PRO A 214 7.54 -14.21 0.79
CA PRO A 214 6.48 -14.56 1.74
C PRO A 214 6.98 -15.50 2.85
N PRO A 215 6.28 -15.60 3.99
CA PRO A 215 6.64 -16.56 5.03
C PRO A 215 6.50 -18.00 4.51
N THR A 216 7.49 -18.83 4.83
CA THR A 216 7.62 -20.20 4.31
C THR A 216 7.40 -21.26 5.38
N THR A 217 7.38 -20.85 6.64
CA THR A 217 7.05 -21.69 7.80
C THR A 217 5.82 -21.15 8.54
N PRO A 218 5.07 -22.02 9.26
CA PRO A 218 3.95 -21.58 10.08
C PRO A 218 4.34 -20.54 11.13
N ALA A 219 5.50 -20.71 11.79
CA ALA A 219 5.98 -19.78 12.81
C ALA A 219 6.31 -18.39 12.24
N GLU A 220 6.88 -18.31 11.03
CA GLU A 220 7.08 -17.04 10.32
C GLU A 220 5.74 -16.37 10.00
N ALA A 221 4.75 -17.15 9.55
CA ALA A 221 3.42 -16.64 9.21
C ALA A 221 2.65 -16.15 10.45
N GLU A 222 2.74 -16.85 11.59
CA GLU A 222 2.14 -16.44 12.86
C GLU A 222 2.75 -15.15 13.40
N ALA A 223 4.09 -15.02 13.34
CA ALA A 223 4.76 -13.77 13.72
C ALA A 223 4.33 -12.60 12.82
N LEU A 224 4.23 -12.82 11.51
CA LEU A 224 3.79 -11.79 10.58
C LEU A 224 2.30 -11.43 10.76
N ALA A 225 1.46 -12.38 11.18
CA ALA A 225 0.05 -12.11 11.47
C ALA A 225 -0.12 -11.08 12.60
N ALA A 226 0.78 -11.07 13.60
CA ALA A 226 0.76 -10.05 14.64
C ALA A 226 1.04 -8.65 14.08
N GLU A 227 2.01 -8.51 13.16
CA GLU A 227 2.25 -7.24 12.48
C GLU A 227 1.05 -6.81 11.61
N HIS A 228 0.43 -7.75 10.89
CA HIS A 228 -0.76 -7.44 10.08
C HIS A 228 -1.94 -6.98 10.93
N PHE A 229 -2.14 -7.60 12.10
CA PHE A 229 -3.16 -7.16 13.05
C PHE A 229 -2.89 -5.73 13.52
N ALA A 230 -1.67 -5.43 13.99
CA ALA A 230 -1.32 -4.08 14.44
C ALA A 230 -1.39 -3.04 13.31
N PHE A 231 -1.09 -3.43 12.08
CA PHE A 231 -1.15 -2.54 10.91
C PHE A 231 -2.59 -2.26 10.42
N CYS A 232 -3.46 -3.28 10.48
CA CYS A 232 -4.82 -3.24 9.94
C CYS A 232 -5.72 -4.20 10.75
N PRO A 233 -6.20 -3.79 11.93
CA PRO A 233 -6.94 -4.71 12.83
C PRO A 233 -8.22 -5.29 12.18
N ASP A 234 -8.90 -4.48 11.36
CA ASP A 234 -10.14 -4.83 10.66
C ASP A 234 -10.01 -6.09 9.78
N ASN A 235 -8.83 -6.34 9.21
CA ASN A 235 -8.57 -7.51 8.37
C ASN A 235 -8.81 -8.84 9.10
N ILE A 236 -8.66 -8.85 10.42
CA ILE A 236 -8.83 -10.04 11.25
C ILE A 236 -10.17 -9.95 11.98
N GLN A 237 -10.47 -8.82 12.63
CA GLN A 237 -11.69 -8.66 13.44
C GLN A 237 -12.97 -8.80 12.62
N GLN A 238 -12.99 -8.25 11.41
CA GLN A 238 -14.19 -8.22 10.56
C GLN A 238 -14.19 -9.33 9.50
N SER A 239 -13.20 -10.22 9.49
CA SER A 239 -13.12 -11.31 8.53
C SER A 239 -13.54 -12.65 9.12
N THR A 240 -13.71 -13.65 8.25
CA THR A 240 -13.94 -15.03 8.67
C THR A 240 -12.69 -15.72 9.24
N LEU A 241 -11.53 -15.05 9.17
CA LEU A 241 -10.24 -15.50 9.69
C LEU A 241 -9.90 -14.75 11.00
N ASN A 242 -10.84 -14.76 11.94
CA ASN A 242 -10.84 -13.93 13.15
C ASN A 242 -9.88 -14.38 14.28
N THR A 243 -8.83 -15.11 13.93
CA THR A 243 -7.72 -15.44 14.84
C THR A 243 -6.40 -15.26 14.12
N LEU A 244 -5.34 -14.90 14.86
CA LEU A 244 -4.00 -14.77 14.29
C LEU A 244 -3.55 -16.06 13.59
N GLN A 245 -3.84 -17.22 14.18
CA GLN A 245 -3.48 -18.51 13.60
C GLN A 245 -4.22 -18.77 12.28
N ALA A 246 -5.54 -18.57 12.24
CA ALA A 246 -6.32 -18.80 11.02
C ALA A 246 -5.89 -17.83 9.90
N TYR A 247 -5.63 -16.56 10.25
CA TYR A 247 -5.14 -15.56 9.32
C TYR A 247 -3.72 -15.92 8.81
N ALA A 248 -2.81 -16.31 9.69
CA ALA A 248 -1.46 -16.77 9.32
C ALA A 248 -1.50 -17.93 8.32
N GLU A 249 -2.29 -18.97 8.61
CA GLU A 249 -2.37 -20.18 7.78
C GLU A 249 -3.02 -19.93 6.41
N LYS A 250 -4.02 -19.04 6.34
CA LYS A 250 -4.86 -18.88 5.14
C LYS A 250 -4.51 -17.66 4.29
N ALA A 251 -4.09 -16.57 4.92
CA ALA A 251 -3.86 -15.30 4.24
C ALA A 251 -2.37 -14.96 4.06
N LEU A 252 -1.47 -15.57 4.85
CA LEU A 252 -0.03 -15.22 4.83
C LEU A 252 0.88 -16.34 4.37
N PHE A 253 0.63 -17.58 4.79
CA PHE A 253 1.51 -18.71 4.51
C PHE A 253 1.69 -18.91 3.00
N LYS A 254 2.91 -18.66 2.51
CA LYS A 254 3.29 -18.73 1.08
C LYS A 254 2.45 -17.86 0.16
N GLN A 255 1.82 -16.80 0.68
CA GLN A 255 1.01 -15.88 -0.12
C GLN A 255 1.87 -14.70 -0.59
N GLU A 256 1.95 -14.51 -1.90
CA GLU A 256 2.71 -13.43 -2.55
C GLU A 256 1.91 -12.12 -2.66
N THR A 257 0.68 -12.09 -2.15
CA THR A 257 -0.21 -10.94 -2.17
C THR A 257 -0.86 -10.77 -0.81
N TRP A 258 -0.80 -9.56 -0.27
CA TRP A 258 -1.49 -9.14 0.94
C TRP A 258 -2.54 -8.10 0.59
N ALA A 259 -3.74 -8.25 1.13
CA ALA A 259 -4.84 -7.32 0.96
C ALA A 259 -5.21 -6.71 2.31
N PHE A 260 -5.45 -5.42 2.33
CA PHE A 260 -5.84 -4.65 3.51
C PHE A 260 -7.09 -3.83 3.22
N TRP A 261 -7.97 -3.75 4.21
CA TRP A 261 -9.16 -2.92 4.20
C TRP A 261 -9.39 -2.35 5.60
N TRP A 262 -9.64 -1.05 5.67
CA TRP A 262 -10.00 -0.32 6.88
C TRP A 262 -11.46 0.16 6.76
N ASP A 263 -12.28 -0.01 7.80
CA ASP A 263 -13.65 0.56 7.87
C ASP A 263 -13.68 1.90 8.59
#